data_AF-A0A4S2H0E6-F1
#
_entry.id   AF-A0A4S2H0E6-F1
#
_cell.length_a   1.000
_cell.length_b   1.000
_cell.length_c   1.000
_cell.angle_alpha   90.00
_cell.angle_beta   90.00
_cell.angle_gamma   90.00
#
_symmetry.space_group_name_H-M   'P 1'
#
loop_
_entity.id
_entity.type
_entity.pdbx_description
1 polymer ?
#
loop_
_entity_poly.entity_id
_entity_poly.type
_entity_poly.pdbx_seq_one_letter_code
_entity_poly.pdbx_strand_id
1 'polypeptide(L)'
;GTKRFGIDGGEAMVPALEQISKRGGALGVTDMVVGMPHPGRLNVLGAVMAKPYHVIFNEFQGGDTLGAEYSSGDVKYHLGSSSDREFDGNTVHLSLTANPS
;
A
#
# COMPACT_ATOMS: atom_id res chain seq x y z
N GLY A 1 -13.31 -17.52 9.09
CA GLY A 1 -12.67 -16.18 9.20
C GLY A 1 -11.65 -16.03 8.09
N THR A 2 -11.63 -14.90 7.41
CA THR A 2 -10.72 -14.64 6.28
C THR A 2 -9.29 -14.40 6.80
N LYS A 3 -8.29 -15.06 6.20
CA LYS A 3 -6.86 -14.79 6.50
C LYS A 3 -6.55 -13.35 6.13
N ARG A 4 -5.99 -12.58 7.07
CA ARG A 4 -5.75 -11.13 6.99
C ARG A 4 -4.27 -10.73 7.03
N PHE A 5 -3.36 -11.69 7.16
CA PHE A 5 -1.90 -11.50 7.21
C PHE A 5 -1.50 -10.26 8.04
N GLY A 6 -1.92 -10.27 9.32
CA GLY A 6 -1.61 -9.20 10.27
C GLY A 6 -0.11 -8.98 10.42
N ILE A 7 0.25 -7.82 10.98
CA ILE A 7 1.65 -7.43 11.21
C ILE A 7 2.01 -7.47 12.70
N ASP A 8 1.33 -8.32 13.46
CA ASP A 8 1.57 -8.45 14.90
C ASP A 8 3.03 -8.85 15.16
N GLY A 9 3.77 -8.03 15.91
CA GLY A 9 5.21 -8.15 16.15
C GLY A 9 6.12 -7.50 15.09
N GLY A 10 5.56 -6.96 14.01
CA GLY A 10 6.27 -6.24 12.93
C GLY A 10 5.78 -4.80 12.74
N GLU A 11 5.08 -4.23 13.71
CA GLU A 11 4.38 -2.94 13.63
C GLU A 11 5.34 -1.78 13.30
N ALA A 12 6.61 -1.91 13.68
CA ALA A 12 7.67 -0.94 13.39
C ALA A 12 7.89 -0.69 11.89
N MET A 13 7.41 -1.57 11.01
CA MET A 13 7.52 -1.40 9.56
C MET A 13 6.80 -0.15 9.05
N VAL A 14 5.64 0.19 9.62
CA VAL A 14 4.86 1.38 9.22
C VAL A 14 5.64 2.67 9.51
N PRO A 15 6.06 2.97 10.75
CA PRO A 15 6.84 4.17 11.02
C PRO A 15 8.20 4.16 10.32
N ALA A 16 8.81 2.98 10.10
CA ALA A 16 10.04 2.90 9.33
C ALA A 16 9.84 3.36 7.88
N LEU A 17 8.80 2.88 7.19
CA LEU A 17 8.48 3.31 5.82
C LEU A 17 8.13 4.80 5.78
N GLU A 18 7.35 5.31 6.73
CA GLU A 18 7.03 6.74 6.84
C GLU A 18 8.31 7.60 6.98
N GLN A 19 9.26 7.19 7.82
CA GLN A 19 10.52 7.91 7.98
C GLN A 19 11.40 7.82 6.73
N ILE A 20 11.43 6.67 6.04
CA ILE A 20 12.15 6.51 4.78
C ILE A 20 11.57 7.43 3.71
N SER A 21 10.24 7.48 3.56
CA SER A 21 9.57 8.38 2.60
C SER A 21 9.84 9.85 2.92
N LYS A 22 9.69 10.25 4.19
CA LYS A 22 9.97 11.61 4.64
C LYS A 22 11.43 12.01 4.40
N ARG A 23 12.38 11.16 4.79
CA ARG A 23 13.82 11.44 4.60
C ARG A 23 14.20 11.45 3.13
N GLY A 24 13.63 10.53 2.34
CA GLY A 24 13.80 10.49 0.89
C GLY A 24 13.32 11.77 0.24
N GLY A 25 12.10 12.23 0.55
CA GLY A 25 11.56 13.48 0.03
C GLY A 25 12.44 14.69 0.37
N ALA A 26 12.95 14.78 1.60
CA ALA A 26 13.89 15.82 2.01
C ALA A 26 15.25 15.77 1.27
N LEU A 27 15.61 14.63 0.70
CA LEU A 27 16.81 14.43 -0.14
C LEU A 27 16.52 14.59 -1.64
N GLY A 28 15.29 14.98 -2.01
CA GLY A 28 14.89 15.20 -3.40
C GLY A 28 14.34 13.97 -4.12
N VAL A 29 14.02 12.88 -3.41
CA VAL A 29 13.35 11.72 -4.01
C VAL A 29 11.91 12.09 -4.33
N THR A 30 11.54 11.97 -5.61
CA THR A 30 10.17 12.22 -6.11
C THR A 30 9.34 10.95 -6.21
N ASP A 31 9.98 9.78 -6.34
CA ASP A 31 9.31 8.51 -6.63
C ASP A 31 9.90 7.40 -5.76
N MET A 32 9.03 6.61 -5.13
CA MET A 32 9.41 5.47 -4.31
C MET A 32 8.55 4.25 -4.65
N VAL A 33 9.22 3.21 -5.13
CA VAL A 33 8.59 1.94 -5.49
C VAL A 33 8.82 0.92 -4.39
N VAL A 34 7.74 0.41 -3.82
CA VAL A 34 7.73 -0.57 -2.73
C VAL A 34 7.35 -1.94 -3.29
N GLY A 35 8.18 -2.95 -3.02
CA GLY A 35 7.84 -4.35 -3.21
C GLY A 35 7.76 -5.04 -1.85
N MET A 36 6.66 -5.76 -1.58
CA MET A 36 6.49 -6.46 -0.30
C MET A 36 5.70 -7.77 -0.44
N PRO A 37 5.95 -8.77 0.43
CA PRO A 37 5.14 -9.98 0.53
C PRO A 37 3.77 -9.71 1.19
N HIS A 38 2.91 -10.73 1.31
CA HIS A 38 1.56 -10.60 1.88
C HIS A 38 1.47 -10.05 3.32
N PRO A 39 2.40 -10.37 4.25
CA PRO A 39 2.37 -9.88 5.63
C PRO A 39 2.36 -8.36 5.73
N GLY A 40 1.37 -7.81 6.43
CA GLY A 40 1.27 -6.36 6.67
C GLY A 40 0.86 -5.51 5.47
N ARG A 41 0.53 -6.11 4.31
CA ARG A 41 0.18 -5.34 3.10
C ARG A 41 -1.03 -4.43 3.29
N LEU A 42 -2.07 -4.89 4.00
CA LEU A 42 -3.22 -4.05 4.32
C LEU A 42 -2.86 -2.85 5.21
N ASN A 43 -1.90 -3.02 6.12
CA ASN A 43 -1.40 -1.93 6.95
C ASN A 43 -0.61 -0.92 6.12
N VAL A 44 0.21 -1.37 5.16
CA VAL A 44 0.92 -0.46 4.24
C VAL A 44 -0.05 0.30 3.36
N LEU A 45 -1.04 -0.37 2.77
CA LEU A 45 -2.06 0.27 1.93
C LEU A 45 -2.82 1.36 2.69
N GLY A 46 -3.24 1.09 3.92
CA GLY A 46 -3.99 2.06 4.73
C GLY A 46 -3.12 3.16 5.31
N ALA A 47 -2.05 2.79 6.02
CA ALA A 47 -1.26 3.75 6.80
C ALA A 47 -0.25 4.52 5.95
N VAL A 48 0.51 3.82 5.10
CA VAL A 48 1.61 4.42 4.33
C VAL A 48 1.10 5.02 3.02
N MET A 49 0.26 4.29 2.27
CA MET A 49 -0.26 4.76 0.98
C MET A 49 -1.52 5.63 1.09
N ALA A 50 -2.04 5.85 2.30
CA ALA A 50 -3.29 6.59 2.53
C ALA A 50 -4.49 6.10 1.67
N LYS A 51 -4.50 4.83 1.25
CA LYS A 51 -5.63 4.28 0.50
C LYS A 51 -6.86 4.27 1.41
N PRO A 52 -8.00 4.86 0.99
CA PRO A 52 -9.15 4.96 1.88
C PRO A 52 -9.64 3.59 2.35
N TYR A 53 -9.88 3.44 3.64
CA TYR A 53 -10.29 2.16 4.23
C TYR A 53 -11.53 1.55 3.57
N HIS A 54 -12.50 2.36 3.13
CA HIS A 54 -13.68 1.87 2.44
C HIS A 54 -13.33 1.19 1.10
N VAL A 55 -12.33 1.69 0.37
CA VAL A 55 -11.82 1.07 -0.87
C VAL A 55 -11.12 -0.25 -0.54
N ILE A 56 -10.26 -0.25 0.49
CA ILE A 56 -9.59 -1.46 0.97
C ILE A 56 -10.61 -2.53 1.38
N PHE A 57 -11.64 -2.15 2.15
CA PHE A 57 -12.66 -3.08 2.61
C PHE A 57 -13.59 -3.55 1.48
N ASN A 58 -13.88 -2.69 0.50
CA ASN A 58 -14.66 -3.08 -0.67
C ASN A 58 -13.90 -4.15 -1.48
N GLU A 59 -12.63 -3.92 -1.79
CA GLU A 59 -11.76 -4.90 -2.47
C GLU A 59 -11.62 -6.18 -1.63
N PHE A 60 -11.52 -6.03 -0.31
CA PHE A 60 -11.45 -7.18 0.60
C PHE A 60 -12.74 -8.03 0.61
N GLN A 61 -13.89 -7.42 0.36
CA GLN A 61 -15.18 -8.10 0.26
C GLN A 61 -15.44 -8.66 -1.15
N GLY A 62 -14.54 -8.42 -2.11
CA GLY A 62 -14.71 -8.82 -3.51
C GLY A 62 -15.54 -7.82 -4.33
N GLY A 63 -15.73 -6.61 -3.81
CA GLY A 63 -16.27 -5.49 -4.57
C GLY A 63 -15.22 -4.97 -5.54
N ASP A 64 -15.59 -4.90 -6.80
CA ASP A 64 -14.75 -4.33 -7.86
C ASP A 64 -14.81 -2.80 -7.79
N THR A 65 -13.66 -2.15 -7.66
CA THR A 65 -13.57 -0.68 -7.60
C THR A 65 -13.38 -0.07 -8.99
N LEU A 66 -13.01 -0.89 -9.98
CA LEU A 66 -12.72 -0.45 -11.35
C LEU A 66 -13.77 -0.93 -12.38
N GLY A 67 -14.72 -1.76 -11.96
CA GLY A 67 -15.70 -2.39 -12.84
C GLY A 67 -15.17 -3.72 -13.41
N ALA A 68 -16.09 -4.65 -13.66
CA ALA A 68 -15.83 -6.06 -13.94
C ALA A 68 -14.85 -6.36 -15.10
N GLU A 69 -14.57 -5.39 -15.97
CA GLU A 69 -13.61 -5.49 -17.08
C GLU A 69 -12.13 -5.38 -16.66
N TYR A 70 -11.82 -4.86 -15.46
CA TYR A 70 -10.45 -4.65 -15.00
C TYR A 70 -10.03 -5.56 -13.84
N SER A 71 -10.89 -6.48 -13.42
CA SER A 71 -10.57 -7.48 -12.40
C SER A 71 -9.58 -8.52 -12.95
N SER A 72 -8.28 -8.32 -12.70
CA SER A 72 -7.20 -9.24 -13.07
C SER A 72 -7.27 -10.62 -12.39
N GLY A 73 -8.29 -10.90 -11.56
CA GLY A 73 -8.49 -12.22 -10.95
C GLY A 73 -7.42 -12.65 -9.96
N ASP A 74 -6.45 -11.78 -9.66
CA ASP A 74 -5.38 -12.06 -8.71
C ASP A 74 -5.83 -11.76 -7.28
N VAL A 75 -5.28 -12.52 -6.32
CA VAL A 75 -5.70 -12.50 -4.93
C VAL A 75 -5.50 -11.10 -4.35
N LYS A 76 -6.41 -10.67 -3.46
CA LYS A 76 -6.55 -9.32 -2.84
C LYS A 76 -5.27 -8.66 -2.28
N TYR A 77 -4.18 -9.40 -2.22
CA TYR A 77 -2.86 -8.98 -1.75
C TYR A 77 -1.82 -8.84 -2.88
N HIS A 78 -2.24 -8.84 -4.15
CA HIS A 78 -1.36 -8.78 -5.31
C HIS A 78 -1.62 -7.59 -6.22
N LEU A 79 -2.73 -6.86 -6.00
CA LEU A 79 -3.00 -5.63 -6.72
C LEU A 79 -2.01 -4.54 -6.27
N GLY A 80 -1.34 -3.94 -7.26
CA GLY A 80 -0.54 -2.74 -7.03
C GLY A 80 -1.41 -1.56 -6.63
N SER A 81 -0.82 -0.56 -5.98
CA SER A 81 -1.48 0.69 -5.63
C SER A 81 -0.52 1.84 -5.85
N SER A 82 -1.01 3.02 -6.21
CA SER A 82 -0.20 4.23 -6.26
C SER A 82 -0.87 5.37 -5.51
N SER A 83 -0.07 6.25 -4.92
CA SER A 83 -0.54 7.37 -4.12
C SER A 83 0.55 8.43 -3.99
N ASP A 84 0.18 9.71 -4.15
CA ASP A 84 1.06 10.82 -3.80
C ASP A 84 0.94 11.14 -2.32
N ARG A 85 2.09 11.37 -1.68
CA ARG A 85 2.18 11.70 -0.26
C ARG A 85 3.02 12.95 -0.09
N GLU A 86 2.53 13.88 0.72
CA GLU A 86 3.26 15.10 1.06
C GLU A 86 3.98 14.94 2.41
N PHE A 87 5.27 15.29 2.42
CA PHE A 87 6.14 15.25 3.58
C PHE A 87 6.93 16.56 3.69
N ASP A 88 6.59 17.39 4.67
CA ASP A 88 7.25 18.66 4.94
C ASP A 88 7.39 19.55 3.68
N GLY A 89 6.34 19.62 2.85
CA GLY A 89 6.32 20.37 1.59
C GLY A 89 6.96 19.67 0.39
N ASN A 90 7.46 18.43 0.54
CA ASN A 90 7.94 17.61 -0.57
C ASN A 90 6.89 16.56 -0.93
N THR A 91 6.55 16.46 -2.21
CA THR A 91 5.66 15.40 -2.70
C THR A 91 6.47 14.20 -3.15
N VAL A 92 6.12 13.03 -2.64
CA VAL A 92 6.70 11.74 -3.02
C VAL A 92 5.59 10.85 -3.59
N HIS A 93 5.76 10.42 -4.83
CA HIS A 93 4.91 9.43 -5.48
C HIS A 93 5.26 8.03 -4.96
N LEU A 94 4.33 7.38 -4.26
CA LEU A 94 4.49 6.02 -3.78
C LEU A 94 3.79 5.04 -4.71
N SER A 95 4.50 3.99 -5.12
CA SER A 95 3.95 2.89 -5.90
C SER A 95 4.22 1.56 -5.21
N LEU A 96 3.19 0.77 -4.95
CA LEU A 96 3.29 -0.60 -4.46
C LEU A 96 3.10 -1.55 -5.63
N THR A 97 4.09 -2.40 -5.88
CA THR A 97 4.04 -3.29 -7.03
C THR A 97 3.12 -4.50 -6.80
N ALA A 98 2.60 -5.02 -7.91
CA ALA A 98 2.00 -6.34 -7.92
C ALA A 98 3.11 -7.40 -7.81
N ASN A 99 2.84 -8.50 -7.11
CA ASN A 99 3.75 -9.63 -6.98
C ASN A 99 2.92 -10.93 -7.00
N PRO A 100 3.43 -12.07 -7.46
CA PRO A 100 2.75 -13.37 -7.30
C PRO A 100 2.89 -13.94 -5.88
N SER A 101 2.16 -15.01 -5.55
CA SER A 101 2.23 -15.75 -4.28
C SER A 101 3.33 -16.80 -4.27
#